data_AF-A0A8J2SR89-F1
#
_entry.id   AF-A0A8J2SR89-F1
#
_cell.length_a   1.000
_cell.length_b   1.000
_cell.length_c   1.000
_cell.angle_alpha   90.00
_cell.angle_beta   90.00
_cell.angle_gamma   90.00
#
_symmetry.space_group_name_H-M   'P 1'
#
loop_
_entity.id
_entity.type
_entity.pdbx_description
1 polymer ?
#
loop_
_entity_poly.entity_id
_entity_poly.type
_entity_poly.pdbx_seq_one_letter_code
_entity_poly.pdbx_strand_id
1 'polypeptide(L)'
;MHRLALLLCTAATTSALRLVGRRAAVSAATGAAVALPKQVLAKCTDIESCREVGDAKVAAQEAANPVINLGNGVRYKRVKEGAGATVSGNDVVDVAYSISTAGGSYMYSRGFGFEKDSDGVVDAGDFLRVRLGNQDVPKGIELALRGMKKGEKRRVELPPGPVTGFETSEWKPAPTTRRGKAQIVAYKNLINGNGSSQPPFPAVTVWDIECRRVRGARGGER
;
A
#
# COMPACT_ATOMS: atom_id res chain seq x y z
N MET A 1 49.72 -46.94 20.76
CA MET A 1 50.16 -47.86 19.70
C MET A 1 49.06 -47.90 18.64
N HIS A 2 49.32 -47.33 17.45
CA HIS A 2 49.21 -48.01 16.13
C HIS A 2 47.78 -48.46 15.76
N ARG A 3 47.15 -48.13 14.61
CA ARG A 3 47.61 -47.63 13.31
C ARG A 3 46.43 -47.05 12.51
N LEU A 4 46.78 -46.10 11.65
CA LEU A 4 46.17 -45.69 10.38
C LEU A 4 45.75 -46.87 9.48
N ALA A 5 44.64 -46.75 8.73
CA ALA A 5 44.53 -47.34 7.38
C ALA A 5 43.46 -46.64 6.54
N LEU A 6 43.96 -45.90 5.55
CA LEU A 6 43.27 -45.27 4.43
C LEU A 6 42.99 -46.35 3.36
N LEU A 7 41.85 -46.32 2.68
CA LEU A 7 41.75 -46.92 1.33
C LEU A 7 40.73 -46.15 0.47
N LEU A 8 41.26 -45.43 -0.51
CA LEU A 8 40.55 -44.97 -1.68
C LEU A 8 40.30 -46.15 -2.64
N CYS A 9 39.17 -46.16 -3.32
CA CYS A 9 39.02 -46.85 -4.60
C CYS A 9 38.24 -45.98 -5.58
N THR A 10 38.95 -45.49 -6.59
CA THR A 10 38.43 -44.88 -7.81
C THR A 10 38.09 -45.96 -8.83
N ALA A 11 36.96 -45.83 -9.52
CA ALA A 11 36.76 -46.50 -10.80
C ALA A 11 35.92 -45.63 -11.74
N ALA A 12 36.53 -45.26 -12.86
CA ALA A 12 35.90 -44.66 -14.03
C ALA A 12 35.83 -45.73 -15.12
N THR A 13 34.72 -45.85 -15.86
CA THR A 13 34.74 -46.31 -17.27
C THR A 13 33.40 -46.17 -18.01
N THR A 14 33.48 -45.40 -19.12
CA THR A 14 32.94 -45.64 -20.48
C THR A 14 31.45 -45.87 -20.76
N SER A 15 30.86 -44.82 -21.35
CA SER A 15 30.18 -44.76 -22.66
C SER A 15 29.63 -46.02 -23.32
N ALA A 16 28.34 -45.97 -23.66
CA ALA A 16 27.76 -46.69 -24.80
C ALA A 16 26.81 -45.76 -25.59
N LEU A 17 27.24 -45.34 -26.78
CA LEU A 17 26.39 -44.80 -27.84
C LEU A 17 25.45 -45.91 -28.34
N ARG A 18 24.15 -45.62 -28.47
CA ARG A 18 23.27 -46.36 -29.39
C ARG A 18 22.59 -45.39 -30.34
N LEU A 19 22.93 -45.55 -31.60
CA LEU A 19 22.40 -44.89 -32.78
C LEU A 19 21.34 -45.80 -33.41
N VAL A 20 20.07 -45.39 -33.43
CA VAL A 20 18.99 -45.86 -34.33
C VAL A 20 17.95 -44.72 -34.29
N GLY A 21 17.34 -44.17 -35.34
CA GLY A 21 17.27 -44.47 -36.75
C GLY A 21 16.00 -43.76 -37.25
N ARG A 22 16.20 -42.71 -38.08
CA ARG A 22 15.27 -42.00 -38.99
C ARG A 22 13.77 -42.29 -38.90
N ARG A 23 12.97 -41.24 -38.69
CA ARG A 23 11.83 -40.89 -39.57
C ARG A 23 11.70 -39.36 -39.68
N ALA A 24 11.82 -38.87 -40.90
CA ALA A 24 11.40 -37.54 -41.29
C ALA A 24 9.87 -37.50 -41.36
N ALA A 25 9.27 -36.47 -40.79
CA ALA A 25 7.92 -36.03 -41.12
C ALA A 25 7.95 -34.50 -41.23
N VAL A 26 7.59 -34.05 -42.42
CA VAL A 26 7.44 -32.67 -42.88
C VAL A 26 6.06 -32.16 -42.47
N SER A 27 5.94 -30.84 -42.33
CA SER A 27 4.69 -30.04 -42.15
C SER A 27 4.29 -29.81 -40.69
N ALA A 28 3.91 -28.61 -40.23
CA ALA A 28 3.59 -27.38 -40.92
C ALA A 28 4.01 -26.20 -40.03
N ALA A 29 4.53 -25.13 -40.64
CA ALA A 29 4.71 -23.85 -39.98
C ALA A 29 3.32 -23.27 -39.67
N THR A 30 2.85 -23.44 -38.43
CA THR A 30 1.79 -22.60 -37.90
C THR A 30 2.34 -21.19 -37.81
N GLY A 31 1.93 -20.34 -38.76
CA GLY A 31 2.22 -18.92 -38.76
C GLY A 31 1.81 -18.33 -37.41
N ALA A 32 2.80 -17.91 -36.63
CA ALA A 32 2.57 -17.04 -35.50
C ALA A 32 2.01 -15.74 -36.07
N ALA A 33 0.70 -15.54 -35.95
CA ALA A 33 0.10 -14.23 -36.13
C ALA A 33 0.71 -13.33 -35.06
N VAL A 34 1.74 -12.56 -35.45
CA VAL A 34 2.24 -11.45 -34.66
C VAL A 34 1.09 -10.47 -34.57
N ALA A 35 0.34 -10.52 -33.47
CA ALA A 35 -0.64 -9.52 -33.13
C ALA A 35 0.12 -8.19 -32.97
N LEU A 36 0.09 -7.36 -34.01
CA LEU A 36 0.60 -6.01 -33.95
C LEU A 36 -0.09 -5.32 -32.76
N PRO A 37 0.65 -4.65 -31.85
CA PRO A 37 0.05 -3.91 -30.77
C PRO A 37 -0.90 -2.89 -31.39
N LYS A 38 -2.19 -2.94 -31.00
CA LYS A 38 -3.17 -1.90 -31.34
C LYS A 38 -2.60 -0.58 -30.85
N GLN A 39 -2.07 0.23 -31.77
CA GLN A 39 -1.63 1.57 -31.47
C GLN A 39 -2.88 2.34 -31.02
N VAL A 40 -2.94 2.62 -29.71
CA VAL A 40 -3.97 3.50 -29.17
C VAL A 40 -3.68 4.87 -29.76
N LEU A 41 -4.50 5.29 -30.72
CA LEU A 41 -4.40 6.59 -31.38
C LEU A 41 -4.25 7.67 -30.30
N ALA A 42 -3.16 8.44 -30.38
CA ALA A 42 -2.92 9.54 -29.47
C ALA A 42 -4.11 10.53 -29.57
N LYS A 43 -4.67 10.92 -28.43
CA LYS A 43 -5.84 11.81 -28.36
C LYS A 43 -5.52 13.28 -28.69
N CYS A 44 -4.30 13.57 -29.13
CA CYS A 44 -3.75 14.89 -29.39
C CYS A 44 -2.77 14.79 -30.57
N THR A 45 -2.70 15.85 -31.37
CA THR A 45 -1.99 15.88 -32.67
C THR A 45 -0.56 16.41 -32.55
N ASP A 46 -0.23 17.13 -31.48
CA ASP A 46 1.10 17.67 -31.19
C ASP A 46 1.39 17.71 -29.67
N ILE A 47 2.65 17.97 -29.31
CA ILE A 47 3.12 17.95 -27.91
C ILE A 47 2.44 19.03 -27.06
N GLU A 48 2.18 20.20 -27.64
CA GLU A 48 1.55 21.32 -26.94
C GLU A 48 0.08 21.03 -26.64
N SER A 49 -0.71 20.55 -27.61
CA SER A 49 -2.10 20.12 -27.36
C SER A 49 -2.18 18.95 -26.38
N CYS A 50 -1.22 18.04 -26.38
CA CYS A 50 -1.17 16.97 -25.37
C CYS A 50 -0.94 17.52 -23.96
N ARG A 51 -0.09 18.55 -23.81
CA ARG A 51 0.13 19.22 -22.51
C ARG A 51 -1.11 19.95 -22.05
N GLU A 52 -1.75 20.73 -22.91
CA GLU A 52 -2.99 21.45 -22.58
C GLU A 52 -4.12 20.51 -22.17
N VAL A 53 -4.31 19.40 -22.90
CA VAL A 53 -5.30 18.37 -22.53
C VAL A 53 -4.94 17.70 -21.21
N GLY A 54 -3.65 17.53 -20.93
CA GLY A 54 -3.14 17.03 -19.65
C GLY A 54 -3.46 17.99 -18.50
N ASP A 55 -3.08 19.25 -18.65
CA ASP A 55 -3.26 20.31 -17.66
C ASP A 55 -4.75 20.57 -17.39
N ALA A 56 -5.58 20.59 -18.44
CA ALA A 56 -7.03 20.72 -18.30
C ALA A 56 -7.65 19.54 -17.54
N LYS A 57 -7.14 18.31 -17.73
CA LYS A 57 -7.60 17.13 -16.96
C LYS A 57 -7.16 17.19 -15.50
N VAL A 58 -5.93 17.62 -15.24
CA VAL A 58 -5.43 17.81 -13.88
C VAL A 58 -6.26 18.87 -13.18
N ALA A 59 -6.45 20.04 -13.81
CA ALA A 59 -7.27 21.12 -13.29
C ALA A 59 -8.72 20.69 -13.03
N ALA A 60 -9.35 19.97 -13.97
CA ALA A 60 -10.71 19.45 -13.78
C ALA A 60 -10.78 18.41 -12.64
N GLN A 61 -9.77 17.54 -12.52
CA GLN A 61 -9.71 16.54 -11.46
C GLN A 61 -9.48 17.17 -10.08
N GLU A 62 -8.66 18.22 -10.00
CA GLU A 62 -8.43 18.98 -8.78
C GLU A 62 -9.64 19.82 -8.38
N ALA A 63 -10.33 20.44 -9.34
CA ALA A 63 -11.58 21.15 -9.10
C ALA A 63 -12.69 20.21 -8.61
N ALA A 64 -12.76 19.00 -9.17
CA ALA A 64 -13.72 17.97 -8.74
C ALA A 64 -13.39 17.38 -7.36
N ASN A 65 -12.11 17.34 -6.97
CA ASN A 65 -11.66 16.75 -5.70
C ASN A 65 -10.75 17.72 -4.93
N PRO A 66 -11.33 18.79 -4.34
CA PRO A 66 -10.57 19.80 -3.63
C PRO A 66 -9.88 19.20 -2.40
N VAL A 67 -8.73 19.77 -2.06
CA VAL A 67 -8.02 19.46 -0.81
C VAL A 67 -8.76 20.13 0.36
N ILE A 68 -9.18 19.33 1.32
CA ILE A 68 -9.86 19.80 2.53
C ILE A 68 -8.82 19.86 3.65
N ASN A 69 -8.65 21.03 4.25
CA ASN A 69 -7.76 21.24 5.40
C ASN A 69 -8.52 21.03 6.71
N LEU A 70 -7.97 20.19 7.59
CA LEU A 70 -8.55 19.84 8.89
C LEU A 70 -7.88 20.58 10.06
N GLY A 71 -6.91 21.46 9.77
CA GLY A 71 -6.06 22.10 10.77
C GLY A 71 -4.85 21.23 11.16
N ASN A 72 -3.91 21.83 11.90
CA ASN A 72 -2.69 21.16 12.38
C ASN A 72 -1.89 20.43 11.28
N GLY A 73 -1.90 20.98 10.06
CA GLY A 73 -1.23 20.43 8.88
C GLY A 73 -1.88 19.19 8.27
N VAL A 74 -2.97 18.67 8.84
CA VAL A 74 -3.70 17.52 8.29
C VAL A 74 -4.59 18.00 7.16
N ARG A 75 -4.48 17.32 6.02
CA ARG A 75 -5.33 17.58 4.85
C ARG A 75 -5.75 16.29 4.19
N TYR A 76 -6.89 16.29 3.49
CA TYR A 76 -7.31 15.13 2.74
C TYR A 76 -7.96 15.49 1.41
N LYS A 77 -7.88 14.57 0.45
CA LYS A 77 -8.71 14.56 -0.75
C LYS A 77 -9.72 13.43 -0.63
N ARG A 78 -10.99 13.70 -0.95
CA ARG A 78 -11.99 12.64 -1.09
C ARG A 78 -11.75 11.94 -2.44
N VAL A 79 -11.43 10.66 -2.40
CA VAL A 79 -11.14 9.86 -3.60
C VAL A 79 -12.40 9.18 -4.12
N LYS A 80 -13.29 8.78 -3.22
CA LYS A 80 -14.58 8.16 -3.54
C LYS A 80 -15.60 8.59 -2.51
N GLU A 81 -16.78 9.00 -2.94
CA GLU A 81 -17.89 9.29 -2.03
C GLU A 81 -18.52 8.00 -1.47
N GLY A 82 -18.90 8.04 -0.20
CA GLY A 82 -19.66 6.99 0.47
C GLY A 82 -21.14 7.35 0.63
N ALA A 83 -21.92 6.42 1.16
CA ALA A 83 -23.35 6.59 1.38
C ALA A 83 -23.75 6.26 2.83
N GLY A 84 -24.91 6.80 3.23
CA GLY A 84 -25.50 6.56 4.54
C GLY A 84 -24.99 7.50 5.64
N ALA A 85 -25.10 7.04 6.89
CA ALA A 85 -24.74 7.81 8.07
C ALA A 85 -23.26 8.21 8.09
N THR A 86 -23.00 9.41 8.58
CA THR A 86 -21.65 9.94 8.76
C THR A 86 -21.07 9.51 10.10
N VAL A 87 -19.79 9.20 10.12
CA VAL A 87 -19.01 8.92 11.34
C VAL A 87 -19.01 10.14 12.25
N SER A 88 -19.44 9.96 13.49
CA SER A 88 -19.43 10.94 14.57
C SER A 88 -18.35 10.62 15.61
N GLY A 89 -18.08 11.56 16.53
CA GLY A 89 -16.88 11.56 17.37
C GLY A 89 -16.68 10.38 18.33
N ASN A 90 -17.73 9.59 18.61
CA ASN A 90 -17.68 8.45 19.53
C ASN A 90 -18.00 7.11 18.83
N ASP A 91 -18.14 7.12 17.51
CA ASP A 91 -18.48 5.92 16.75
C ASP A 91 -17.31 4.95 16.67
N VAL A 92 -17.67 3.70 16.41
CA VAL A 92 -16.72 2.64 16.10
C VAL A 92 -16.77 2.38 14.60
N VAL A 93 -15.64 2.42 13.93
CA VAL A 93 -15.53 2.30 12.48
C VAL A 93 -14.63 1.12 12.13
N ASP A 94 -15.06 0.27 11.21
CA ASP A 94 -14.17 -0.71 10.60
C ASP A 94 -13.56 -0.06 9.34
N VAL A 95 -12.23 0.04 9.29
CA VAL A 95 -11.46 0.75 8.25
C VAL A 95 -10.49 -0.19 7.54
N ALA A 96 -10.37 -0.03 6.22
CA ALA A 96 -9.22 -0.50 5.47
C ALA A 96 -8.28 0.69 5.26
N TYR A 97 -6.97 0.48 5.31
CA TYR A 97 -6.00 1.55 5.10
C TYR A 97 -4.74 1.05 4.41
N SER A 98 -4.06 1.94 3.69
CA SER A 98 -2.67 1.76 3.25
C SER A 98 -1.87 3.02 3.52
N ILE A 99 -0.62 2.83 3.90
CA ILE A 99 0.27 3.91 4.32
C ILE A 99 1.47 3.93 3.40
N SER A 100 1.81 5.12 2.94
CA SER A 100 2.98 5.38 2.11
C SER A 100 3.68 6.66 2.57
N THR A 101 4.93 6.83 2.16
CA THR A 101 5.62 8.12 2.33
C THR A 101 5.03 9.16 1.36
N ALA A 102 5.30 10.45 1.59
CA ALA A 102 4.94 11.50 0.64
C ALA A 102 5.47 11.27 -0.79
N GLY A 103 6.61 10.57 -0.92
CA GLY A 103 7.18 10.16 -2.21
C GLY A 103 6.50 8.94 -2.85
N GLY A 104 5.43 8.40 -2.25
CA GLY A 104 4.67 7.26 -2.76
C GLY A 104 5.26 5.89 -2.43
N SER A 105 6.33 5.82 -1.61
CA SER A 105 6.88 4.53 -1.19
C SER A 105 5.94 3.86 -0.20
N TYR A 106 5.41 2.70 -0.58
CA TYR A 106 4.54 1.89 0.25
C TYR A 106 5.23 1.41 1.55
N MET A 107 4.55 1.58 2.69
CA MET A 107 5.02 1.16 4.00
C MET A 107 4.35 -0.15 4.44
N TYR A 108 3.02 -0.12 4.62
CA TYR A 108 2.17 -1.28 4.98
C TYR A 108 0.69 -0.90 4.85
N SER A 109 -0.19 -1.90 4.92
CA SER A 109 -1.65 -1.73 4.83
C SER A 109 -2.37 -2.77 5.68
N ARG A 110 -3.69 -2.59 5.79
CA ARG A 110 -4.61 -3.60 6.31
C ARG A 110 -5.96 -3.50 5.60
N GLY A 111 -6.53 -4.63 5.19
CA GLY A 111 -7.87 -4.75 4.63
C GLY A 111 -7.97 -4.56 3.11
N PHE A 112 -6.88 -4.20 2.43
CA PHE A 112 -6.85 -4.04 0.97
C PHE A 112 -6.40 -5.29 0.21
N GLY A 113 -5.84 -6.28 0.91
CA GLY A 113 -5.35 -7.52 0.28
C GLY A 113 -3.92 -7.42 -0.26
N PHE A 114 -3.14 -6.43 0.20
CA PHE A 114 -1.75 -6.28 -0.20
C PHE A 114 -0.78 -7.01 0.74
N GLU A 115 -1.18 -7.24 1.99
CA GLU A 115 -0.34 -7.91 2.98
C GLU A 115 -0.74 -9.38 3.12
N LYS A 116 0.26 -10.21 3.43
CA LYS A 116 0.06 -11.59 3.86
C LYS A 116 0.45 -11.70 5.31
N ASP A 117 -0.36 -12.36 6.12
CA ASP A 117 -0.01 -12.66 7.50
C ASP A 117 1.09 -13.74 7.59
N SER A 118 1.44 -14.14 8.82
CA SER A 118 2.45 -15.18 9.08
C SER A 118 2.09 -16.54 8.48
N ASP A 119 0.80 -16.81 8.30
CA ASP A 119 0.28 -18.07 7.77
C ASP A 119 0.09 -18.00 6.23
N GLY A 120 0.47 -16.88 5.62
CA GLY A 120 0.39 -16.65 4.18
C GLY A 120 -0.99 -16.22 3.69
N VAL A 121 -1.94 -15.97 4.60
CA VAL A 121 -3.30 -15.54 4.29
C VAL A 121 -3.28 -14.05 3.95
N VAL A 122 -3.98 -13.70 2.87
CA VAL A 122 -4.11 -12.31 2.41
C VAL A 122 -5.06 -11.56 3.34
N ASP A 123 -4.68 -10.35 3.76
CA ASP A 123 -5.43 -9.50 4.69
C ASP A 123 -6.73 -8.90 4.11
N ALA A 124 -7.17 -9.37 2.95
CA ALA A 124 -8.36 -8.88 2.28
C ALA A 124 -9.60 -9.14 3.13
N GLY A 125 -10.27 -8.06 3.56
CA GLY A 125 -11.45 -8.17 4.43
C GLY A 125 -11.15 -8.18 5.93
N ASP A 126 -9.88 -8.24 6.33
CA ASP A 126 -9.48 -8.03 7.72
C ASP A 126 -9.31 -6.53 8.00
N PHE A 127 -10.37 -5.90 8.50
CA PHE A 127 -10.40 -4.45 8.73
C PHE A 127 -9.91 -4.09 10.13
N LEU A 128 -9.24 -2.94 10.25
CA LEU A 128 -8.94 -2.36 11.55
C LEU A 128 -10.21 -1.78 12.16
N ARG A 129 -10.54 -2.17 13.39
CA ARG A 129 -11.60 -1.53 14.17
C ARG A 129 -11.02 -0.34 14.93
N VAL A 130 -11.57 0.84 14.70
CA VAL A 130 -11.15 2.10 15.32
C VAL A 130 -12.32 2.67 16.10
N ARG A 131 -12.14 2.93 17.40
CA ARG A 131 -13.04 3.77 18.19
C ARG A 131 -12.48 5.18 18.20
N LEU A 132 -13.23 6.14 17.65
CA LEU A 132 -12.78 7.53 17.70
C LEU A 132 -12.64 8.02 19.14
N GLY A 133 -11.55 8.74 19.41
CA GLY A 133 -11.15 9.18 20.74
C GLY A 133 -10.31 8.17 21.54
N ASN A 134 -10.14 6.93 21.06
CA ASN A 134 -9.35 5.89 21.74
C ASN A 134 -7.89 5.84 21.29
N GLN A 135 -7.49 6.64 20.28
CA GLN A 135 -6.14 6.66 19.73
C GLN A 135 -5.69 5.30 19.17
N ASP A 136 -6.63 4.51 18.62
CA ASP A 136 -6.34 3.29 17.86
C ASP A 136 -5.58 3.59 16.55
N VAL A 137 -5.65 4.86 16.12
CA VAL A 137 -4.95 5.46 14.98
C VAL A 137 -4.48 6.87 15.38
N PRO A 138 -3.57 7.51 14.61
CA PRO A 138 -3.11 8.86 14.92
C PRO A 138 -4.26 9.86 15.00
N LYS A 139 -4.13 10.88 15.86
CA LYS A 139 -5.17 11.92 16.04
C LYS A 139 -5.55 12.60 14.71
N GLY A 140 -4.58 12.83 13.83
CA GLY A 140 -4.87 13.38 12.50
C GLY A 140 -5.72 12.46 11.62
N ILE A 141 -5.55 11.13 11.77
CA ILE A 141 -6.40 10.14 11.09
C ILE A 141 -7.79 10.10 11.72
N GLU A 142 -7.91 10.16 13.05
CA GLU A 142 -9.22 10.28 13.70
C GLU A 142 -10.00 11.51 13.22
N LEU A 143 -9.32 12.65 13.07
CA LEU A 143 -9.92 13.86 12.48
C LEU A 143 -10.40 13.61 11.05
N ALA A 144 -9.59 12.92 10.24
CA ALA A 144 -9.93 12.60 8.87
C ALA A 144 -11.04 11.53 8.72
N LEU A 145 -11.28 10.71 9.74
CA LEU A 145 -12.39 9.76 9.78
C LEU A 145 -13.74 10.44 10.09
N ARG A 146 -13.73 11.57 10.79
CA ARG A 146 -14.96 12.31 11.10
C ARG A 146 -15.68 12.74 9.82
N GLY A 147 -16.99 12.55 9.81
CA GLY A 147 -17.83 12.85 8.64
C GLY A 147 -17.67 11.88 7.47
N MET A 148 -16.83 10.84 7.57
CA MET A 148 -16.80 9.79 6.53
C MET A 148 -18.11 9.02 6.50
N LYS A 149 -18.51 8.55 5.33
CA LYS A 149 -19.64 7.64 5.14
C LYS A 149 -19.17 6.23 4.81
N LYS A 150 -20.05 5.23 4.94
CA LYS A 150 -19.75 3.86 4.49
C LYS A 150 -19.40 3.85 2.99
N GLY A 151 -18.28 3.21 2.66
CA GLY A 151 -17.73 3.12 1.30
C GLY A 151 -16.95 4.34 0.84
N GLU A 152 -16.85 5.39 1.66
CA GLU A 152 -16.05 6.58 1.34
C GLU A 152 -14.56 6.25 1.39
N LYS A 153 -13.80 6.80 0.44
CA LYS A 153 -12.34 6.73 0.40
C LYS A 153 -11.74 8.13 0.52
N ARG A 154 -10.77 8.29 1.40
CA ARG A 154 -9.99 9.53 1.55
C ARG A 154 -8.51 9.23 1.41
N ARG A 155 -7.79 10.11 0.73
CA ARG A 155 -6.32 10.18 0.76
C ARG A 155 -5.96 11.29 1.72
N VAL A 156 -5.37 10.93 2.86
CA VAL A 156 -5.03 11.83 3.96
C VAL A 156 -3.53 12.04 3.97
N GLU A 157 -3.09 13.28 4.02
CA GLU A 157 -1.72 13.64 4.27
C GLU A 157 -1.55 14.00 5.74
N LEU A 158 -0.73 13.21 6.42
CA LEU A 158 -0.53 13.27 7.85
C LEU A 158 0.90 13.74 8.15
N PRO A 159 1.07 14.96 8.71
CA PRO A 159 2.39 15.42 9.14
C PRO A 159 2.89 14.60 10.34
N PRO A 160 4.22 14.49 10.51
CA PRO A 160 4.80 13.93 11.73
C PRO A 160 4.58 14.88 12.92
N GLY A 161 4.78 14.36 14.13
CA GLY A 161 4.87 15.16 15.34
C GLY A 161 3.81 14.84 16.40
N PRO A 162 3.97 15.44 17.60
CA PRO A 162 3.21 15.07 18.80
C PRO A 162 1.75 15.56 18.80
N VAL A 163 1.32 16.31 17.78
CA VAL A 163 -0.03 16.90 17.72
C VAL A 163 -0.99 16.02 16.91
N THR A 164 -0.55 15.49 15.77
CA THR A 164 -1.40 14.76 14.83
C THR A 164 -0.79 13.45 14.32
N GLY A 165 0.54 13.31 14.30
CA GLY A 165 1.28 12.21 13.71
C GLY A 165 1.18 10.89 14.46
N PHE A 166 1.89 9.87 13.96
CA PHE A 166 1.95 8.52 14.54
C PHE A 166 2.26 8.49 16.04
N GLU A 167 3.06 9.44 16.49
CA GLU A 167 3.48 9.67 17.87
C GLU A 167 2.26 9.80 18.81
N THR A 168 1.13 10.29 18.30
CA THR A 168 -0.11 10.48 19.07
C THR A 168 -0.91 9.22 19.33
N SER A 169 -0.50 8.08 18.78
CA SER A 169 -1.23 6.80 18.88
C SER A 169 -0.35 5.66 19.38
N GLU A 170 0.77 5.99 20.02
CA GLU A 170 1.78 5.00 20.41
C GLU A 170 2.23 4.14 19.21
N TRP A 171 2.31 4.75 18.02
CA TRP A 171 2.69 4.08 16.77
C TRP A 171 1.68 3.05 16.27
N LYS A 172 0.39 3.23 16.56
CA LYS A 172 -0.70 2.41 16.02
C LYS A 172 -1.21 2.96 14.69
N PRO A 173 -1.77 2.10 13.82
CA PRO A 173 -1.79 0.65 13.91
C PRO A 173 -0.41 0.05 13.60
N ALA A 174 0.02 -0.95 14.36
CA ALA A 174 1.32 -1.57 14.14
C ALA A 174 1.30 -2.49 12.90
N PRO A 175 2.36 -2.49 12.07
CA PRO A 175 2.48 -3.42 10.96
C PRO A 175 2.65 -4.87 11.44
N THR A 176 1.98 -5.81 10.78
CA THR A 176 2.08 -7.24 11.07
C THR A 176 3.28 -7.87 10.36
N THR A 177 3.58 -7.46 9.13
CA THR A 177 4.62 -8.05 8.29
C THR A 177 6.02 -7.55 8.63
N ARG A 178 7.03 -8.39 8.36
CA ARG A 178 8.45 -8.05 8.60
C ARG A 178 8.86 -6.78 7.86
N ARG A 179 8.43 -6.63 6.60
CA ARG A 179 8.70 -5.43 5.79
C ARG A 179 8.04 -4.20 6.40
N GLY A 180 6.75 -4.26 6.76
CA GLY A 180 6.07 -3.15 7.40
C GLY A 180 6.76 -2.72 8.70
N LYS A 181 7.18 -3.68 9.53
CA LYS A 181 7.95 -3.44 10.76
C LYS A 181 9.28 -2.72 10.49
N ALA A 182 10.01 -3.11 9.45
CA ALA A 182 11.23 -2.40 9.06
C ALA A 182 10.94 -0.97 8.57
N GLN A 183 9.86 -0.77 7.81
CA GLN A 183 9.46 0.54 7.29
C GLN A 183 9.07 1.52 8.40
N ILE A 184 8.34 1.08 9.43
CA ILE A 184 7.99 1.97 10.56
C ILE A 184 9.23 2.34 11.38
N VAL A 185 10.21 1.45 11.52
CA VAL A 185 11.50 1.76 12.16
C VAL A 185 12.30 2.76 11.32
N ALA A 186 12.38 2.56 10.00
CA ALA A 186 13.03 3.51 9.10
C ALA A 186 12.39 4.91 9.17
N TYR A 187 11.05 4.96 9.21
CA TYR A 187 10.31 6.21 9.38
C TYR A 187 10.59 6.89 10.72
N LYS A 188 10.62 6.13 11.83
CA LYS A 188 11.03 6.62 13.16
C LYS A 188 12.41 7.27 13.13
N ASN A 189 13.38 6.60 12.50
CA ASN A 189 14.73 7.13 12.41
C ASN A 189 14.76 8.41 11.58
N LEU A 190 14.01 8.45 10.47
CA LEU A 190 13.93 9.61 9.58
C LEU A 190 13.40 10.86 10.31
N ILE A 191 12.33 10.74 11.08
CA ILE A 191 11.77 11.87 11.85
C ILE A 191 12.64 12.27 13.05
N ASN A 192 13.58 11.41 13.47
CA ASN A 192 14.55 11.70 14.51
C ASN A 192 15.90 12.15 13.92
N GLY A 193 15.94 12.48 12.63
CA GLY A 193 17.13 13.00 11.96
C GLY A 193 18.22 11.95 11.70
N ASN A 194 17.93 10.64 11.81
CA ASN A 194 18.89 9.54 11.64
C ASN A 194 20.18 9.69 12.48
N GLY A 195 20.13 10.39 13.62
CA GLY A 195 21.32 10.70 14.43
C GLY A 195 22.24 11.77 13.83
N SER A 196 21.79 12.49 12.80
CA SER A 196 22.49 13.66 12.23
C SER A 196 22.07 14.95 12.95
N SER A 197 22.90 15.99 12.83
CA SER A 197 22.62 17.34 13.33
C SER A 197 21.60 18.12 12.48
N GLN A 198 21.10 17.52 11.40
CA GLN A 198 20.11 18.16 10.54
C GLN A 198 18.73 18.13 11.21
N PRO A 199 17.93 19.21 11.07
CA PRO A 199 16.59 19.25 11.64
C PRO A 199 15.75 18.09 11.06
N PRO A 200 14.81 17.56 11.86
CA PRO A 200 14.01 16.41 11.44
C PRO A 200 13.27 16.71 10.15
N PHE A 201 13.39 15.81 9.18
CA PHE A 201 12.73 15.97 7.89
C PHE A 201 11.20 15.98 8.10
N PRO A 202 10.45 16.84 7.40
CA PRO A 202 8.99 16.81 7.41
C PRO A 202 8.51 15.58 6.65
N ALA A 203 8.60 14.42 7.29
CA ALA A 203 8.27 13.12 6.74
C ALA A 203 6.74 12.93 6.77
N VAL A 204 6.03 13.64 5.90
CA VAL A 204 4.59 13.46 5.74
C VAL A 204 4.31 12.02 5.28
N THR A 205 3.31 11.41 5.90
CA THR A 205 2.78 10.11 5.46
C THR A 205 1.47 10.30 4.74
N VAL A 206 1.24 9.48 3.72
CA VAL A 206 0.01 9.47 2.92
C VAL A 206 -0.76 8.21 3.27
N TRP A 207 -1.98 8.40 3.75
CA TRP A 207 -2.89 7.35 4.13
C TRP A 207 -4.06 7.30 3.16
N ASP A 208 -4.19 6.21 2.42
CA ASP A 208 -5.44 5.91 1.72
C ASP A 208 -6.32 5.11 2.67
N ILE A 209 -7.48 5.65 3.01
CA ILE A 209 -8.38 5.08 4.02
C ILE A 209 -9.75 4.87 3.40
N GLU A 210 -10.33 3.70 3.65
CA GLU A 210 -11.69 3.36 3.27
C GLU A 210 -12.53 3.04 4.52
N CYS A 211 -13.65 3.75 4.69
CA CYS A 211 -14.60 3.45 5.76
C CYS A 211 -15.51 2.28 5.32
N ARG A 212 -15.29 1.08 5.87
CA ARG A 212 -16.00 -0.14 5.45
C ARG A 212 -17.33 -0.31 6.17
N ARG A 213 -17.38 0.09 7.45
CA ARG A 213 -18.59 0.03 8.27
C ARG A 213 -18.55 1.09 9.36
N VAL A 214 -19.67 1.78 9.55
CA VAL A 214 -19.91 2.66 10.71
C VAL A 214 -20.79 1.90 11.69
N ARG A 215 -20.37 1.81 12.95
CA ARG A 215 -21.13 1.25 14.05
C ARG A 215 -21.42 2.41 14.98
N GLY A 216 -22.68 2.82 15.07
CA GLY A 216 -23.08 3.84 16.04
C GLY A 216 -22.59 3.43 17.44
N ALA A 217 -22.16 4.40 18.25
CA ALA A 217 -21.98 4.17 19.67
C ALA A 217 -23.26 3.47 20.18
N ARG A 218 -23.15 2.25 20.73
CA ARG A 218 -24.31 1.47 21.16
C ARG A 218 -25.23 2.39 21.95
N GLY A 219 -26.47 2.55 21.48
CA GLY A 219 -27.52 3.07 22.33
C GLY A 219 -27.51 2.22 23.60
N GLY A 220 -27.31 2.86 24.75
CA GLY A 220 -27.71 2.24 25.99
C GLY A 220 -29.19 1.94 25.85
N GLU A 221 -29.55 0.66 25.90
CA GLU A 221 -30.88 0.28 26.35
C GLU A 221 -31.09 1.01 27.69
N ARG A 222 -32.07 1.92 27.68
CA ARG A 222 -32.79 2.31 28.89
C ARG A 222 -34.03 1.42 28.96
#